data_AF-A0A535JT79-F1
#
_entry.id   AF-A0A535JT79-F1
#
_cell.length_a   1.000
_cell.length_b   1.000
_cell.length_c   1.000
_cell.angle_alpha   90.00
_cell.angle_beta   90.00
_cell.angle_gamma   90.00
#
_symmetry.space_group_name_H-M   'P 1'
#
loop_
_entity.id
_entity.type
_entity.pdbx_description
1 polymer ?
#
loop_
_entity_poly.entity_id
_entity_poly.type
_entity_poly.pdbx_seq_one_letter_code
_entity_poly.pdbx_strand_id
1 'polypeptide(L)'
;DTETTGLSGGTGTYIFLIGIAHFAGKELVLRQHMLLDLGAEQPFISALKDEIEPFRACASYNGKAFDLPIIRTRFVMAIRSEVTVDDSHLDLLHPARRLWRDRFGSTTLRQLEESVLDDGRTADIPGWLIPDAYFHYLRKRDPAIIAPVLEHNARDVISLVRITDRVARAVAAARTGRAPDHAPAAFALARIFERTGEQDAAFACYESAYYDGDNPLRTKLALAFARHLERRGELDRALRLVETLLDLGAGSARWREQAEARVRRLTRKRWRKALPTAS
;
A
#
# COMPACT_ATOMS: atom_id res chain seq x y z
N ASP A 1 7.26 2.53 13.28
CA ASP A 1 7.50 1.09 13.45
C ASP A 1 7.76 0.81 14.92
N THR A 2 7.22 -0.27 15.48
CA THR A 2 7.34 -0.57 16.91
C THR A 2 7.95 -1.95 17.16
N GLU A 3 8.82 -2.03 18.17
CA GLU A 3 9.25 -3.29 18.75
C GLU A 3 8.60 -3.49 20.12
N THR A 4 8.16 -4.71 20.37
CA THR A 4 7.32 -5.01 21.54
C THR A 4 7.83 -6.22 22.31
N THR A 5 7.51 -6.29 23.60
CA THR A 5 7.97 -7.38 24.49
C THR A 5 7.30 -8.73 24.23
N GLY A 6 6.36 -8.82 23.29
CA GLY A 6 5.69 -10.07 22.96
C GLY A 6 4.93 -10.01 21.65
N LEU A 7 4.89 -11.14 20.94
CA LEU A 7 4.37 -11.25 19.57
C LEU A 7 2.83 -11.20 19.47
N SER A 8 2.12 -11.34 20.59
CA SER A 8 0.67 -11.61 20.62
C SER A 8 -0.21 -10.42 21.03
N GLY A 9 0.35 -9.20 21.18
CA GLY A 9 -0.42 -7.96 21.35
C GLY A 9 -1.37 -7.89 22.57
N GLY A 10 -1.13 -8.70 23.61
CA GLY A 10 -1.96 -8.70 24.83
C GLY A 10 -1.78 -7.44 25.67
N THR A 11 -2.64 -7.22 26.67
CA THR A 11 -2.59 -6.05 27.57
C THR A 11 -1.29 -5.94 28.39
N GLY A 12 -0.54 -7.04 28.53
CA GLY A 12 0.79 -7.08 29.15
C GLY A 12 1.96 -6.78 28.21
N THR A 13 1.72 -6.56 26.91
CA THR A 13 2.76 -6.22 25.94
C THR A 13 3.15 -4.74 26.09
N TYR A 14 4.46 -4.49 26.23
CA TYR A 14 5.04 -3.15 26.24
C TYR A 14 5.62 -2.85 24.87
N ILE A 15 5.49 -1.60 24.45
CA ILE A 15 6.31 -1.04 23.36
C ILE A 15 7.62 -0.62 24.02
N PHE A 16 8.72 -1.25 23.63
CA PHE A 16 10.03 -0.91 24.19
C PHE A 16 10.89 -0.10 23.23
N LEU A 17 10.57 -0.10 21.93
CA LEU A 17 11.20 0.75 20.95
C LEU A 17 10.14 1.23 19.97
N ILE A 18 10.16 2.52 19.66
CA ILE A 18 9.38 3.10 18.57
C ILE A 18 10.26 4.01 17.75
N GLY A 19 10.30 3.72 16.45
CA GLY A 19 10.97 4.53 15.45
C GLY A 19 9.97 5.41 14.71
N ILE A 20 10.24 6.71 14.69
CA ILE A 20 9.43 7.74 14.05
C ILE A 20 10.32 8.53 13.10
N ALA A 21 9.88 8.68 11.86
CA ALA A 21 10.52 9.58 10.92
C ALA A 21 9.55 10.66 10.44
N HIS A 22 10.05 11.89 10.37
CA HIS A 22 9.34 13.02 9.80
C HIS A 22 10.30 13.92 9.00
N PHE A 23 9.74 14.77 8.14
CA PHE A 23 10.51 15.74 7.40
C PHE A 23 10.53 17.08 8.13
N ALA A 24 11.73 17.60 8.40
CA ALA A 24 11.97 18.95 8.89
C ALA A 24 12.62 19.77 7.77
N GLY A 25 11.81 20.53 7.04
CA GLY A 25 12.27 21.21 5.81
C GLY A 25 12.66 20.21 4.72
N LYS A 26 13.96 20.12 4.40
CA LYS A 26 14.51 19.19 3.40
C LYS A 26 15.20 17.97 4.02
N GLU A 27 15.24 17.88 5.34
CA GLU A 27 15.94 16.82 6.05
C GLU A 27 14.93 15.79 6.57
N LEU A 28 15.31 14.52 6.49
CA LEU A 28 14.59 13.43 7.13
C LEU A 28 15.15 13.25 8.53
N VAL A 29 14.30 13.47 9.54
CA VAL A 29 14.65 13.29 10.94
C VAL A 29 14.08 11.95 11.39
N LEU A 30 14.97 11.01 11.76
CA LEU A 30 14.61 9.76 12.42
C LEU A 30 14.85 9.91 13.93
N ARG A 31 13.83 9.62 14.73
CA ARG A 31 13.92 9.54 16.19
C ARG A 31 13.50 8.16 16.65
N GLN A 32 14.29 7.60 17.54
CA GLN A 32 14.03 6.31 18.16
C GLN A 32 13.85 6.55 19.66
N HIS A 33 12.68 6.20 20.18
CA HIS A 33 12.38 6.26 21.60
C HIS A 33 12.46 4.84 22.16
N MET A 34 13.33 4.63 23.12
CA MET A 34 13.52 3.33 23.76
C MET A 34 13.13 3.39 25.24
N LEU A 35 12.33 2.43 25.68
CA LEU A 35 12.00 2.22 27.08
C LEU A 35 13.18 1.53 27.77
N LEU A 36 13.96 2.27 28.55
CA LEU A 36 15.14 1.72 29.23
C LEU A 36 14.79 0.98 30.52
N ASP A 37 13.61 1.23 31.08
CA ASP A 37 13.11 0.57 32.28
C ASP A 37 11.59 0.41 32.15
N LEU A 38 11.07 -0.79 32.42
CA LEU A 38 9.62 -1.04 32.40
C LEU A 38 8.85 -0.15 33.38
N GLY A 39 9.47 0.25 34.49
CA GLY A 39 8.87 1.19 35.44
C GLY A 39 8.72 2.62 34.90
N ALA A 40 9.44 2.96 33.81
CA ALA A 40 9.44 4.28 33.20
C ALA A 40 8.45 4.38 32.02
N GLU A 41 7.45 3.50 31.94
CA GLU A 41 6.53 3.50 30.81
C GLU A 41 5.68 4.78 30.73
N GLN A 42 5.15 5.26 31.85
CA GLN A 42 4.34 6.49 31.87
C GLN A 42 5.09 7.68 31.24
N PRO A 43 6.32 8.04 31.69
CA PRO A 43 7.06 9.13 31.06
C PRO A 43 7.46 8.83 29.61
N PHE A 44 7.72 7.56 29.27
CA PHE A 44 7.98 7.14 27.88
C PHE A 44 6.79 7.41 26.95
N ILE A 45 5.58 7.01 27.34
CA ILE A 45 4.36 7.23 26.56
C ILE A 45 3.98 8.72 26.53
N SER A 46 4.22 9.46 27.61
CA SER A 46 4.01 10.91 27.63
C SER A 46 4.92 11.62 26.62
N ALA A 47 6.21 11.28 26.59
CA ALA A 47 7.14 11.85 25.60
C ALA A 47 6.75 11.47 24.17
N LEU A 48 6.26 10.25 23.96
CA LEU A 48 5.76 9.81 22.66
C LEU A 48 4.51 10.61 22.23
N LYS A 49 3.59 10.91 23.16
CA LYS A 49 2.43 11.77 22.89
C LYS A 49 2.89 13.13 22.38
N ASP A 50 3.82 13.78 23.08
CA ASP A 50 4.30 15.11 22.72
C ASP A 50 5.01 15.12 21.35
N GLU A 51 5.73 14.05 21.03
CA GLU A 51 6.40 13.88 19.72
C GLU A 51 5.39 13.74 18.57
N ILE A 52 4.28 13.00 18.75
CA ILE A 52 3.32 12.73 17.67
C ILE A 52 2.21 13.78 17.54
N GLU A 53 1.90 14.51 18.60
CA GLU A 53 0.81 15.50 18.66
C GLU A 53 0.84 16.57 17.55
N PRO A 54 2.01 17.07 17.11
CA PRO A 54 2.09 18.04 16.01
C PRO A 54 1.64 17.48 14.65
N PHE A 55 1.56 16.15 14.48
CA PHE A 55 1.28 15.51 13.20
C PHE A 55 -0.17 15.04 13.12
N ARG A 56 -0.83 15.34 11.99
CA ARG A 56 -2.23 14.93 11.73
C ARG A 56 -2.37 13.62 10.96
N ALA A 57 -1.28 13.16 10.35
CA ALA A 57 -1.27 11.96 9.53
C ALA A 57 0.00 11.16 9.84
N CYS A 58 -0.13 9.85 9.81
CA CYS A 58 1.00 8.94 9.95
C CYS A 58 1.01 7.93 8.81
N ALA A 59 2.18 7.31 8.60
CA ALA A 59 2.34 6.17 7.72
C ALA A 59 2.97 5.02 8.49
N SER A 60 2.56 3.80 8.19
CA SER A 60 3.16 2.58 8.75
C SER A 60 3.10 1.43 7.75
N TYR A 61 3.73 0.30 8.08
CA TYR A 61 3.57 -0.94 7.34
C TYR A 61 2.79 -1.93 8.17
N ASN A 62 1.55 -2.24 7.77
CA ASN A 62 0.66 -3.14 8.50
C ASN A 62 0.25 -2.63 9.89
N GLY A 63 0.58 -1.39 10.25
CA GLY A 63 0.36 -0.89 11.61
C GLY A 63 -1.10 -0.68 11.97
N LYS A 64 -2.05 -0.67 11.03
CA LYS A 64 -3.49 -0.67 11.39
C LYS A 64 -3.90 -1.92 12.14
N ALA A 65 -3.26 -3.05 11.83
CA ALA A 65 -3.55 -4.33 12.45
C ALA A 65 -2.62 -4.65 13.63
N PHE A 66 -1.45 -4.00 13.72
CA PHE A 66 -0.40 -4.35 14.69
C PHE A 66 0.00 -3.18 15.59
N ASP A 67 0.78 -2.21 15.09
CA ASP A 67 1.35 -1.14 15.91
C ASP A 67 0.28 -0.25 16.58
N LEU A 68 -0.67 0.26 15.80
CA LEU A 68 -1.60 1.30 16.23
C LEU A 68 -2.56 0.81 17.34
N PRO A 69 -3.13 -0.42 17.28
CA PRO A 69 -3.87 -0.98 18.41
C PRO A 69 -3.06 -1.03 19.72
N ILE A 70 -1.79 -1.42 19.66
CA ILE A 70 -0.91 -1.50 20.85
C ILE A 70 -0.62 -0.09 21.37
N ILE A 71 -0.25 0.85 20.48
CA ILE A 71 0.02 2.25 20.85
C ILE A 71 -1.21 2.86 21.55
N ARG A 72 -2.42 2.68 20.99
CA ARG A 72 -3.66 3.16 21.62
C ARG A 72 -3.88 2.57 23.00
N THR A 73 -3.68 1.27 23.13
CA THR A 73 -3.82 0.57 24.42
C THR A 73 -2.85 1.15 25.44
N ARG A 74 -1.57 1.37 25.08
CA ARG A 74 -0.57 1.94 25.98
C ARG A 74 -0.87 3.40 26.35
N PHE A 75 -1.36 4.21 25.41
CA PHE A 75 -1.77 5.60 25.68
C PHE A 75 -2.89 5.66 26.73
N VAL A 76 -3.91 4.82 26.59
CA VAL A 76 -5.01 4.75 27.56
C VAL A 76 -4.51 4.23 28.91
N MET A 77 -3.72 3.15 28.91
CA MET A 77 -3.26 2.51 30.15
C MET A 77 -2.23 3.34 30.93
N ALA A 78 -1.27 3.96 30.25
CA ALA A 78 -0.16 4.65 30.89
C ALA A 78 -0.50 6.10 31.26
N ILE A 79 -1.26 6.82 30.42
CA ILE A 79 -1.50 8.27 30.58
C ILE A 79 -2.96 8.70 30.45
N ARG A 80 -3.92 7.75 30.30
CA ARG A 80 -5.35 8.04 30.14
C ARG A 80 -5.66 9.01 29.00
N SER A 81 -4.92 8.90 27.90
CA SER A 81 -5.08 9.74 26.70
C SER A 81 -5.43 8.89 25.49
N GLU A 82 -6.01 9.52 24.47
CA GLU A 82 -6.16 8.94 23.14
C GLU A 82 -5.00 9.35 22.23
N VAL A 83 -4.85 8.61 21.12
CA VAL A 83 -3.85 8.86 20.07
C VAL A 83 -4.48 9.76 19.00
N THR A 84 -3.79 10.83 18.58
CA THR A 84 -4.34 11.88 17.69
C THR A 84 -4.21 11.61 16.19
N VAL A 85 -3.46 10.60 15.76
CA VAL A 85 -3.00 10.42 14.35
C VAL A 85 -3.91 9.56 13.45
N ASP A 86 -5.19 9.34 13.79
CA ASP A 86 -6.02 8.34 13.08
C ASP A 86 -6.61 8.80 11.73
N ASP A 87 -7.04 10.06 11.62
CA ASP A 87 -7.93 10.52 10.54
C ASP A 87 -7.34 10.41 9.11
N SER A 88 -6.03 10.22 8.99
CA SER A 88 -5.34 10.12 7.70
C SER A 88 -4.20 9.09 7.70
N HIS A 89 -4.35 7.99 8.44
CA HIS A 89 -3.33 6.94 8.49
C HIS A 89 -3.18 6.19 7.16
N LEU A 90 -1.99 6.33 6.56
CA LEU A 90 -1.54 5.57 5.39
C LEU A 90 -0.85 4.27 5.81
N ASP A 91 -1.58 3.15 5.73
CA ASP A 91 -0.97 1.83 5.89
C ASP A 91 -0.45 1.32 4.53
N LEU A 92 0.88 1.27 4.38
CA LEU A 92 1.60 0.97 3.16
C LEU A 92 1.48 -0.49 2.71
N LEU A 93 1.06 -1.41 3.58
CA LEU A 93 0.83 -2.80 3.19
C LEU A 93 -0.22 -2.89 2.07
N HIS A 94 -1.23 -2.03 2.13
CA HIS A 94 -2.34 -2.01 1.17
C HIS A 94 -1.94 -1.52 -0.23
N PRO A 95 -1.30 -0.36 -0.43
CA PRO A 95 -0.77 0.01 -1.74
C PRO A 95 0.33 -0.95 -2.19
N ALA A 96 1.18 -1.45 -1.29
CA ALA A 96 2.23 -2.39 -1.66
C ALA A 96 1.67 -3.69 -2.27
N ARG A 97 0.65 -4.29 -1.62
CA ARG A 97 -0.04 -5.48 -2.15
C ARG A 97 -0.65 -5.25 -3.53
N ARG A 98 -1.15 -4.04 -3.80
CA ARG A 98 -1.77 -3.71 -5.10
C ARG A 98 -0.74 -3.56 -6.22
N LEU A 99 0.46 -3.06 -5.89
CA LEU A 99 1.48 -2.77 -6.89
C LEU A 99 2.43 -3.94 -7.13
N TRP A 100 2.72 -4.75 -6.10
CA TRP A 100 3.87 -5.65 -6.13
C TRP A 100 3.59 -7.11 -5.78
N ARG A 101 2.43 -7.43 -5.20
CA ARG A 101 2.14 -8.83 -4.80
C ARG A 101 2.15 -9.79 -5.98
N ASP A 102 1.43 -9.48 -7.05
CA ASP A 102 1.38 -10.35 -8.23
C ASP A 102 2.74 -10.46 -8.95
N ARG A 103 3.62 -9.48 -8.75
CA ARG A 103 4.97 -9.47 -9.33
C ARG A 103 5.97 -10.31 -8.54
N PHE A 104 5.95 -10.26 -7.21
CA PHE A 104 6.97 -10.88 -6.36
C PHE A 104 6.45 -11.99 -5.44
N GLY A 105 5.14 -12.28 -5.44
CA GLY A 105 4.50 -13.29 -4.58
C GLY A 105 4.35 -12.87 -3.11
N SER A 106 5.31 -12.13 -2.56
CA SER A 106 5.29 -11.60 -1.19
C SER A 106 5.36 -10.07 -1.16
N THR A 107 4.85 -9.51 -0.08
CA THR A 107 4.92 -8.07 0.25
C THR A 107 5.24 -7.92 1.72
N THR A 108 6.20 -8.71 2.22
CA THR A 108 6.87 -8.39 3.49
C THR A 108 7.81 -7.21 3.26
N LEU A 109 8.14 -6.46 4.32
CA LEU A 109 9.04 -5.32 4.20
C LEU A 109 10.39 -5.76 3.61
N ARG A 110 10.95 -6.85 4.14
CA ARG A 110 12.16 -7.50 3.61
C ARG A 110 12.08 -7.82 2.12
N GLN A 111 10.95 -8.37 1.64
CA GLN A 111 10.79 -8.67 0.21
C GLN A 111 10.81 -7.39 -0.63
N LEU A 112 10.15 -6.32 -0.15
CA LEU A 112 10.10 -5.06 -0.88
C LEU A 112 11.44 -4.34 -0.89
N GLU A 113 12.22 -4.44 0.17
CA GLU A 113 13.57 -3.89 0.19
C GLU A 113 14.45 -4.54 -0.88
N GLU A 114 14.42 -5.87 -0.97
CA GLU A 114 15.19 -6.61 -1.97
C GLU A 114 14.70 -6.32 -3.39
N SER A 115 13.39 -6.34 -3.63
CA SER A 115 12.82 -6.34 -4.99
C SER A 115 12.41 -4.96 -5.54
N VAL A 116 12.20 -3.97 -4.67
CA VAL A 116 11.73 -2.62 -5.05
C VAL A 116 12.75 -1.55 -4.69
N LEU A 117 13.53 -1.76 -3.64
CA LEU A 117 14.53 -0.81 -3.17
C LEU A 117 15.97 -1.20 -3.55
N ASP A 118 16.16 -2.37 -4.17
CA ASP A 118 17.47 -2.95 -4.53
C ASP A 118 18.43 -3.00 -3.33
N ASP A 119 17.88 -3.25 -2.14
CA ASP A 119 18.56 -3.12 -0.84
C ASP A 119 18.32 -4.38 0.01
N GLY A 120 18.88 -5.51 -0.43
CA GLY A 120 18.74 -6.78 0.26
C GLY A 120 19.46 -6.82 1.61
N ARG A 121 18.78 -7.30 2.66
CA ARG A 121 19.36 -7.46 4.00
C ARG A 121 20.43 -8.56 4.04
N THR A 122 21.64 -8.24 4.51
CA THR A 122 22.77 -9.19 4.68
C THR A 122 23.00 -9.65 6.13
N ALA A 123 22.76 -8.78 7.12
CA ALA A 123 22.94 -9.10 8.54
C ALA A 123 21.82 -8.42 9.36
N ASP A 124 20.75 -9.17 9.61
CA ASP A 124 19.57 -8.66 10.33
C ASP A 124 19.18 -9.60 11.47
N ILE A 125 18.72 -9.02 12.59
CA ILE A 125 18.22 -9.81 13.72
C ILE A 125 16.88 -10.43 13.35
N PRO A 126 16.69 -11.76 13.54
CA PRO A 126 15.37 -12.36 13.37
C PRO A 126 14.36 -11.73 14.32
N GLY A 127 13.21 -11.27 13.80
CA GLY A 127 12.21 -10.53 14.59
C GLY A 127 11.72 -11.25 15.85
N TRP A 128 11.71 -12.59 15.86
CA TRP A 128 11.33 -13.38 17.03
C TRP A 128 12.37 -13.34 18.17
N LEU A 129 13.62 -12.94 17.89
CA LEU A 129 14.68 -12.76 18.90
C LEU A 129 14.72 -11.35 19.49
N ILE A 130 14.02 -10.39 18.88
CA ILE A 130 14.02 -8.99 19.30
C ILE A 130 13.54 -8.83 20.76
N PRO A 131 12.44 -9.46 21.22
CA PRO A 131 12.02 -9.36 22.62
C PRO A 131 13.07 -9.90 23.61
N ASP A 132 13.70 -11.03 23.27
CA ASP A 132 14.72 -11.66 24.12
C ASP A 132 15.98 -10.78 24.25
N ALA A 133 16.39 -10.14 23.15
CA ALA A 133 17.48 -9.18 23.14
C ALA A 133 17.19 -8.00 24.09
N TYR A 134 15.97 -7.47 24.07
CA TYR A 134 15.56 -6.41 24.98
C TYR A 134 15.60 -6.85 26.46
N PHE A 135 15.06 -8.02 26.80
CA PHE A 135 15.15 -8.52 28.18
C PHE A 135 16.59 -8.82 28.60
N HIS A 136 17.45 -9.26 27.68
CA HIS A 136 18.87 -9.45 27.94
C HIS A 136 19.56 -8.10 28.21
N TYR A 137 19.23 -7.06 27.44
CA TYR A 137 19.68 -5.69 27.66
C TYR A 137 19.26 -5.17 29.05
N LEU A 138 18.00 -5.35 29.47
CA LEU A 138 17.55 -4.88 30.79
C LEU A 138 18.36 -5.48 31.95
N ARG A 139 18.84 -6.72 31.81
CA ARG A 139 19.66 -7.41 32.82
C ARG A 139 21.13 -6.99 32.78
N LYS A 140 21.70 -6.85 31.58
CA LYS A 140 23.15 -6.63 31.40
C LYS A 140 23.55 -5.17 31.25
N ARG A 141 22.61 -4.34 30.80
CA ARG A 141 22.80 -2.91 30.48
C ARG A 141 23.91 -2.63 29.47
N ASP A 142 24.26 -3.62 28.66
CA ASP A 142 25.25 -3.49 27.60
C ASP A 142 24.58 -3.03 26.29
N PRO A 143 24.94 -1.84 25.77
CA PRO A 143 24.39 -1.30 24.51
C PRO A 143 24.63 -2.20 23.30
N ALA A 144 25.69 -3.03 23.30
CA ALA A 144 25.99 -3.93 22.18
C ALA A 144 24.88 -4.96 21.93
N ILE A 145 24.10 -5.31 22.97
CA ILE A 145 22.98 -6.25 22.87
C ILE A 145 21.82 -5.65 22.07
N ILE A 146 21.51 -4.36 22.30
CA ILE A 146 20.35 -3.71 21.71
C ILE A 146 20.67 -2.98 20.40
N ALA A 147 21.95 -2.67 20.15
CA ALA A 147 22.37 -1.99 18.92
C ALA A 147 21.81 -2.63 17.63
N PRO A 148 21.78 -3.97 17.45
CA PRO A 148 21.17 -4.59 16.28
C PRO A 148 19.65 -4.34 16.15
N VAL A 149 18.93 -4.26 17.28
CA VAL A 149 17.49 -3.97 17.31
C VAL A 149 17.22 -2.52 16.92
N LEU A 150 18.05 -1.59 17.41
CA LEU A 150 17.97 -0.18 17.01
C LEU A 150 18.24 -0.01 15.51
N GLU A 151 19.26 -0.68 14.99
CA GLU A 151 19.58 -0.65 13.56
C GLU A 151 18.45 -1.26 12.70
N HIS A 152 17.87 -2.38 13.14
CA HIS A 152 16.71 -2.99 12.49
C HIS A 152 15.54 -2.02 12.37
N ASN A 153 15.09 -1.49 13.51
CA ASN A 153 13.96 -0.56 13.57
C ASN A 153 14.24 0.73 12.76
N ALA A 154 15.46 1.25 12.82
CA ALA A 154 15.87 2.41 12.04
C ALA A 154 15.72 2.13 10.53
N ARG A 155 16.27 1.02 10.04
CA ARG A 155 16.15 0.60 8.65
C ARG A 155 14.70 0.41 8.24
N ASP A 156 13.90 -0.27 9.06
CA ASP A 156 12.49 -0.51 8.78
C ASP A 156 11.74 0.81 8.57
N VAL A 157 11.95 1.80 9.44
CA VAL A 157 11.35 3.14 9.31
C VAL A 157 11.82 3.85 8.03
N ILE A 158 13.12 3.79 7.70
CA ILE A 158 13.66 4.39 6.47
C ILE A 158 13.08 3.71 5.22
N SER A 159 12.92 2.38 5.26
CA SER A 159 12.26 1.61 4.20
C SER A 159 10.83 2.07 3.98
N LEU A 160 10.08 2.44 5.04
CA LEU A 160 8.73 3.00 4.89
C LEU A 160 8.73 4.29 4.07
N VAL A 161 9.69 5.19 4.33
CA VAL A 161 9.81 6.45 3.59
C VAL A 161 10.09 6.17 2.12
N ARG A 162 11.04 5.26 1.84
CA ARG A 162 11.40 4.89 0.46
C ARG A 162 10.25 4.20 -0.28
N ILE A 163 9.55 3.28 0.36
CA ILE A 163 8.36 2.62 -0.22
C ILE A 163 7.27 3.65 -0.50
N THR A 164 7.03 4.59 0.42
CA THR A 164 6.08 5.69 0.21
C THR A 164 6.43 6.51 -1.02
N ASP A 165 7.70 6.88 -1.20
CA ASP A 165 8.18 7.56 -2.41
C ASP A 165 7.93 6.72 -3.68
N ARG A 166 8.21 5.41 -3.67
CA ARG A 166 7.94 4.51 -4.81
C ARG A 166 6.46 4.44 -5.15
N VAL A 167 5.58 4.32 -4.16
CA VAL A 167 4.12 4.36 -4.37
C VAL A 167 3.70 5.70 -4.97
N ALA A 168 4.17 6.81 -4.38
CA ALA A 168 3.83 8.16 -4.82
C ALA A 168 4.27 8.42 -6.26
N ARG A 169 5.49 7.99 -6.64
CA ARG A 169 5.99 8.07 -8.01
C ARG A 169 5.17 7.26 -8.99
N ALA A 170 4.78 6.03 -8.64
CA ALA A 170 3.94 5.20 -9.51
C ALA A 170 2.58 5.88 -9.77
N VAL A 171 1.96 6.46 -8.74
CA VAL A 171 0.69 7.20 -8.87
C VAL A 171 0.88 8.47 -9.70
N ALA A 172 1.92 9.26 -9.42
CA ALA A 172 2.20 10.49 -10.16
C ALA A 172 2.52 10.22 -11.64
N ALA A 173 3.33 9.21 -11.93
CA ALA A 173 3.64 8.79 -13.30
C ALA A 173 2.38 8.38 -14.05
N ALA A 174 1.52 7.56 -13.43
CA ALA A 174 0.28 7.11 -14.03
C ALA A 174 -0.69 8.27 -14.33
N ARG A 175 -0.76 9.29 -13.46
CA ARG A 175 -1.52 10.52 -13.72
C ARG A 175 -1.06 11.27 -14.97
N THR A 176 0.24 11.20 -15.27
CA THR A 176 0.83 11.79 -16.49
C THR A 176 0.78 10.85 -17.71
N GLY A 177 0.00 9.76 -17.65
CA GLY A 177 -0.14 8.79 -18.74
C GLY A 177 0.91 7.68 -18.77
N ARG A 178 1.87 7.67 -17.84
CA ARG A 178 2.88 6.61 -17.71
C ARG A 178 2.41 5.57 -16.71
N ALA A 179 1.47 4.74 -17.13
CA ALA A 179 0.96 3.64 -16.33
C ALA A 179 2.07 2.60 -16.03
N PRO A 180 1.94 1.81 -14.94
CA PRO A 180 2.83 0.69 -14.70
C PRO A 180 2.88 -0.27 -15.90
N ASP A 181 4.05 -0.86 -16.11
CA ASP A 181 4.34 -1.88 -17.11
C ASP A 181 3.85 -3.28 -16.69
N HIS A 182 3.48 -3.46 -15.41
CA HIS A 182 2.91 -4.70 -14.90
C HIS A 182 1.39 -4.65 -14.88
N ALA A 183 0.75 -5.52 -15.65
CA ALA A 183 -0.70 -5.49 -15.82
C ALA A 183 -1.53 -5.54 -14.53
N PRO A 184 -1.26 -6.41 -13.53
CA PRO A 184 -1.97 -6.37 -12.25
C PRO A 184 -1.85 -5.02 -11.52
N ALA A 185 -0.67 -4.42 -11.51
CA ALA A 185 -0.45 -3.11 -10.88
C ALA A 185 -1.18 -1.99 -11.63
N ALA A 186 -1.09 -2.00 -12.96
CA ALA A 186 -1.82 -1.06 -13.81
C ALA A 186 -3.34 -1.20 -13.61
N PHE A 187 -3.88 -2.41 -13.56
CA PHE A 187 -5.30 -2.62 -13.30
C PHE A 187 -5.72 -2.14 -11.90
N ALA A 188 -4.88 -2.36 -10.88
CA ALA A 188 -5.14 -1.89 -9.54
C ALA A 188 -5.19 -0.35 -9.47
N LEU A 189 -4.28 0.35 -10.14
CA LEU A 189 -4.30 1.81 -10.27
C LEU A 189 -5.49 2.30 -11.10
N ALA A 190 -5.84 1.61 -12.19
CA ALA A 190 -6.99 1.97 -13.02
C ALA A 190 -8.29 2.04 -12.20
N ARG A 191 -8.49 1.06 -11.30
CA ARG A 191 -9.64 1.03 -10.37
C ARG A 191 -9.59 2.10 -9.29
N ILE A 192 -8.40 2.58 -8.92
CA ILE A 192 -8.27 3.70 -7.97
C ILE A 192 -8.67 4.99 -8.69
N PHE A 193 -8.08 5.27 -9.85
CA PHE A 193 -8.39 6.45 -10.64
C PHE A 193 -9.85 6.50 -11.11
N GLU A 194 -10.44 5.36 -11.48
CA GLU A 194 -11.87 5.30 -11.82
C GLU A 194 -12.75 5.73 -10.64
N ARG A 195 -12.41 5.31 -9.41
CA ARG A 195 -13.16 5.69 -8.20
C ARG A 195 -12.94 7.14 -7.79
N THR A 196 -11.77 7.71 -8.04
CA THR A 196 -11.48 9.13 -7.75
C THR A 196 -11.95 10.07 -8.86
N GLY A 197 -12.48 9.53 -9.96
CA GLY A 197 -12.98 10.31 -11.09
C GLY A 197 -11.91 10.74 -12.09
N GLU A 198 -10.65 10.33 -11.90
CA GLU A 198 -9.50 10.66 -12.75
C GLU A 198 -9.53 9.82 -14.05
N GLN A 199 -10.41 10.18 -14.98
CA GLN A 199 -10.74 9.34 -16.15
C GLN A 199 -9.55 9.06 -17.08
N ASP A 200 -8.71 10.06 -17.37
CA ASP A 200 -7.59 9.89 -18.29
C ASP A 200 -6.50 8.97 -17.72
N ALA A 201 -6.20 9.12 -16.43
CA ALA A 201 -5.29 8.23 -15.72
C ALA A 201 -5.86 6.81 -15.63
N ALA A 202 -7.16 6.68 -15.34
CA ALA A 202 -7.84 5.39 -15.35
C ALA A 202 -7.75 4.70 -16.71
N PHE A 203 -8.00 5.44 -17.80
CA PHE A 203 -7.88 4.94 -19.16
C PHE A 203 -6.47 4.44 -19.46
N ALA A 204 -5.44 5.25 -19.21
CA ALA A 204 -4.05 4.88 -19.48
C ALA A 204 -3.65 3.60 -18.72
N CYS A 205 -4.10 3.47 -17.48
CA CYS A 205 -3.88 2.27 -16.68
C CYS A 205 -4.67 1.05 -17.18
N TYR A 206 -5.93 1.20 -17.60
CA TYR A 206 -6.69 0.10 -18.21
C TYR A 206 -6.08 -0.37 -19.52
N GLU A 207 -5.59 0.58 -20.32
CA GLU A 207 -4.94 0.30 -21.60
C GLU A 207 -3.66 -0.49 -21.39
N SER A 208 -2.75 -0.01 -20.53
CA SER A 208 -1.53 -0.75 -20.18
C SER A 208 -1.85 -2.15 -19.66
N ALA A 209 -2.80 -2.26 -18.72
CA ALA A 209 -3.18 -3.55 -18.14
C ALA A 209 -3.79 -4.52 -19.15
N TYR A 210 -4.52 -4.03 -20.15
CA TYR A 210 -5.10 -4.90 -21.18
C TYR A 210 -4.02 -5.48 -22.09
N TYR A 211 -3.06 -4.66 -22.52
CA TYR A 211 -2.04 -5.08 -23.47
C TYR A 211 -1.01 -6.02 -22.85
N ASP A 212 -0.55 -5.74 -21.64
CA ASP A 212 0.40 -6.59 -20.91
C ASP A 212 -0.27 -7.81 -20.22
N GLY A 213 -1.58 -7.74 -19.96
CA GLY A 213 -2.29 -8.77 -19.19
C GLY A 213 -2.53 -10.10 -19.93
N ASP A 214 -2.63 -11.18 -19.15
CA ASP A 214 -3.07 -12.49 -19.62
C ASP A 214 -4.59 -12.53 -19.89
N ASN A 215 -5.09 -13.61 -20.53
CA ASN A 215 -6.51 -13.74 -20.85
C ASN A 215 -7.44 -13.66 -19.62
N PRO A 216 -7.13 -14.30 -18.47
CA PRO A 216 -7.88 -14.10 -17.24
C PRO A 216 -7.99 -12.64 -16.79
N LEU A 217 -6.89 -11.88 -16.79
CA LEU A 217 -6.89 -10.48 -16.39
C LEU A 217 -7.60 -9.59 -17.41
N ARG A 218 -7.36 -9.80 -18.70
CA ARG A 218 -8.07 -9.12 -19.81
C ARG A 218 -9.57 -9.28 -19.65
N THR A 219 -10.04 -10.49 -19.36
CA THR A 219 -11.47 -10.75 -19.10
C THR A 219 -12.00 -9.95 -17.91
N LYS A 220 -11.25 -9.93 -16.79
CA LYS A 220 -11.64 -9.20 -15.57
C LYS A 220 -11.79 -7.69 -15.81
N LEU A 221 -10.94 -7.09 -16.63
CA LEU A 221 -10.93 -5.64 -16.85
C LEU A 221 -11.69 -5.18 -18.08
N ALA A 222 -11.98 -6.07 -19.03
CA ALA A 222 -12.51 -5.75 -20.36
C ALA A 222 -13.77 -4.89 -20.33
N LEU A 223 -14.77 -5.24 -19.50
CA LEU A 223 -16.01 -4.49 -19.44
C LEU A 223 -15.81 -3.07 -18.88
N ALA A 224 -14.85 -2.90 -17.95
CA ALA A 224 -14.49 -1.59 -17.44
C ALA A 224 -13.74 -0.78 -18.51
N PHE A 225 -12.72 -1.37 -19.14
CA PHE A 225 -11.96 -0.69 -20.19
C PHE A 225 -12.84 -0.29 -21.38
N ALA A 226 -13.77 -1.16 -21.81
CA ALA A 226 -14.75 -0.84 -22.85
C ALA A 226 -15.66 0.35 -22.48
N ARG A 227 -15.95 0.60 -21.19
CA ARG A 227 -16.67 1.82 -20.74
C ARG A 227 -15.83 3.07 -20.95
N HIS A 228 -14.53 3.02 -20.66
CA HIS A 228 -13.64 4.14 -20.90
C HIS A 228 -13.47 4.43 -22.40
N LEU A 229 -13.29 3.39 -23.23
CA LEU A 229 -13.27 3.53 -24.69
C LEU A 229 -14.58 4.12 -25.24
N GLU A 230 -15.74 3.68 -24.73
CA GLU A 230 -17.03 4.24 -25.14
C GLU A 230 -17.15 5.74 -24.79
N ARG A 231 -16.68 6.16 -23.61
CA ARG A 231 -16.71 7.58 -23.20
C ARG A 231 -15.85 8.45 -24.11
N ARG A 232 -14.72 7.91 -24.58
CA ARG A 232 -13.83 8.55 -25.56
C ARG A 232 -14.35 8.47 -27.01
N GLY A 233 -15.48 7.81 -27.24
CA GLY A 233 -16.06 7.67 -28.57
C GLY A 233 -15.39 6.60 -29.46
N GLU A 234 -14.48 5.81 -28.89
CA GLU A 234 -13.72 4.76 -29.56
C GLU A 234 -14.52 3.44 -29.62
N LEU A 235 -15.71 3.52 -30.23
CA LEU A 235 -16.70 2.43 -30.23
C LEU A 235 -16.17 1.15 -30.89
N ASP A 236 -15.42 1.28 -31.99
CA ASP A 236 -14.89 0.13 -32.73
C ASP A 236 -13.84 -0.63 -31.92
N ARG A 237 -12.97 0.08 -31.18
CA ARG A 237 -12.02 -0.55 -30.26
C ARG A 237 -12.74 -1.26 -29.11
N ALA A 238 -13.77 -0.62 -28.55
CA ALA A 238 -14.57 -1.20 -27.48
C ALA A 238 -15.30 -2.48 -27.93
N LEU A 239 -15.84 -2.50 -29.15
CA LEU A 239 -16.48 -3.68 -29.74
C LEU A 239 -15.48 -4.81 -29.94
N ARG A 240 -14.40 -4.55 -30.69
CA ARG A 240 -13.36 -5.56 -30.98
C ARG A 240 -12.84 -6.22 -29.72
N LEU A 241 -12.54 -5.42 -28.69
CA LEU A 241 -12.04 -5.91 -27.41
C LEU A 241 -12.98 -6.95 -26.78
N VAL A 242 -14.29 -6.66 -26.74
CA VAL A 242 -15.27 -7.53 -26.08
C VAL A 242 -15.59 -8.75 -26.94
N GLU A 243 -15.72 -8.57 -28.26
CA GLU A 243 -15.97 -9.66 -29.22
C GLU A 243 -14.82 -10.67 -29.22
N THR A 244 -13.57 -10.22 -29.28
CA THR A 244 -12.40 -11.13 -29.23
C THR A 244 -12.41 -12.02 -27.99
N LEU A 245 -12.78 -11.49 -26.82
CA LEU A 245 -12.84 -12.30 -25.60
C LEU A 245 -14.03 -13.27 -25.58
N LEU A 246 -15.16 -12.91 -26.22
CA LEU A 246 -16.28 -13.82 -26.41
C LEU A 246 -15.92 -14.97 -27.37
N ASP A 247 -15.24 -14.66 -28.48
CA ASP A 247 -14.79 -15.63 -29.48
C ASP A 247 -13.77 -16.62 -28.91
N LEU A 248 -12.91 -16.15 -27.99
CA LEU A 248 -11.98 -17.00 -27.23
C LEU A 248 -12.68 -17.86 -26.16
N GLY A 249 -14.00 -17.75 -26.01
CA GLY A 249 -14.76 -18.45 -24.97
C GLY A 249 -14.37 -18.02 -23.55
N ALA A 250 -13.80 -16.83 -23.38
CA ALA A 250 -13.30 -16.37 -22.09
C ALA A 250 -14.45 -16.01 -21.11
N GLY A 251 -14.14 -15.99 -19.82
CA GLY A 251 -15.05 -15.58 -18.76
C GLY A 251 -16.11 -16.61 -18.35
N SER A 252 -16.78 -16.32 -17.24
CA SER A 252 -17.91 -17.12 -16.73
C SER A 252 -19.18 -16.86 -17.54
N ALA A 253 -20.19 -17.72 -17.40
CA ALA A 253 -21.50 -17.54 -18.06
C ALA A 253 -22.10 -16.15 -17.78
N ARG A 254 -22.06 -15.70 -16.52
CA ARG A 254 -22.50 -14.35 -16.12
C ARG A 254 -21.70 -13.24 -16.79
N TRP A 255 -20.39 -13.41 -16.94
CA TRP A 255 -19.56 -12.41 -17.62
C TRP A 255 -19.91 -12.33 -19.11
N ARG A 256 -20.11 -13.48 -19.78
CA ARG A 256 -20.47 -13.53 -21.20
C ARG A 256 -21.81 -12.85 -21.48
N GLU A 257 -22.82 -13.08 -20.64
CA GLU A 257 -24.10 -12.38 -20.74
C GLU A 257 -23.93 -10.85 -20.68
N GLN A 258 -23.10 -10.36 -19.75
CA GLN A 258 -22.79 -8.93 -19.64
C GLN A 258 -22.02 -8.40 -20.86
N ALA A 259 -21.07 -9.19 -21.37
CA ALA A 259 -20.29 -8.87 -22.56
C ALA A 259 -21.16 -8.80 -23.82
N GLU A 260 -22.05 -9.77 -24.05
CA GLU A 260 -22.98 -9.73 -25.18
C GLU A 260 -23.95 -8.54 -25.10
N ALA A 261 -24.49 -8.25 -23.90
CA ALA A 261 -25.32 -7.08 -23.69
C ALA A 261 -24.55 -5.78 -24.01
N ARG A 262 -23.26 -5.74 -23.67
CA ARG A 262 -22.36 -4.63 -23.99
C ARG A 262 -22.16 -4.47 -25.50
N VAL A 263 -21.90 -5.57 -26.21
CA VAL A 263 -21.74 -5.60 -27.68
C VAL A 263 -23.01 -5.08 -28.33
N ARG A 264 -24.19 -5.63 -28.00
CA ARG A 264 -25.49 -5.15 -28.52
C ARG A 264 -25.68 -3.65 -28.33
N ARG A 265 -25.32 -3.11 -27.15
CA ARG A 265 -25.39 -1.68 -26.86
C ARG A 265 -24.42 -0.85 -27.71
N LEU A 266 -23.17 -1.27 -27.80
CA LEU A 266 -22.12 -0.57 -28.56
C LEU A 266 -22.43 -0.56 -30.06
N THR A 267 -22.91 -1.69 -30.59
CA THR A 267 -23.34 -1.82 -31.99
C THR A 267 -24.45 -0.80 -32.28
N ARG A 268 -25.53 -0.79 -31.50
CA ARG A 268 -26.61 0.22 -31.67
C ARG A 268 -26.09 1.66 -31.64
N LYS A 269 -25.15 1.97 -30.74
CA LYS A 269 -24.54 3.31 -30.65
C LYS A 269 -23.69 3.65 -31.87
N ARG A 270 -22.91 2.69 -32.39
CA ARG A 270 -22.12 2.81 -33.62
C ARG A 270 -23.02 3.08 -34.82
N TRP A 271 -24.09 2.31 -34.99
CA TRP A 271 -25.09 2.52 -36.05
C TRP A 271 -25.71 3.92 -35.98
N ARG A 272 -26.12 4.38 -34.78
CA ARG A 272 -26.68 5.74 -34.60
C ARG A 272 -25.69 6.84 -34.96
N LYS A 273 -24.39 6.66 -34.67
CA LYS A 273 -23.35 7.63 -35.02
C LYS A 273 -23.05 7.66 -36.54
N ALA A 274 -23.35 6.57 -37.26
CA ALA A 274 -23.14 6.46 -38.70
C ALA A 274 -24.33 6.97 -39.54
N LEU A 275 -25.48 7.24 -38.93
CA LEU A 275 -26.60 7.88 -39.63
C LEU A 275 -26.22 9.34 -39.96
N PRO A 276 -26.46 9.82 -41.19
CA PRO A 276 -26.26 11.23 -41.51
C PRO A 276 -27.11 12.09 -40.57
N THR A 277 -26.52 13.14 -39.98
CA THR A 277 -27.30 14.17 -39.29
C THR A 277 -28.25 14.79 -40.30
N ALA A 278 -29.55 14.51 -40.18
CA ALA A 278 -30.58 15.19 -40.97
C ALA A 278 -30.39 16.70 -40.80
N SER A 279 -30.15 17.37 -41.92
CA SER A 279 -29.93 18.81 -42.05
C SER A 279 -31.21 19.59 -41.83
#